data_AF-A0A124IHK9-F1
#
_entry.id   AF-A0A124IHK9-F1
#
_cell.length_a   1.000
_cell.length_b   1.000
_cell.length_c   1.000
_cell.angle_alpha   90.00
_cell.angle_beta   90.00
_cell.angle_gamma   90.00
#
_symmetry.space_group_name_H-M   'P 1'
#
loop_
_entity.id
_entity.type
_entity.pdbx_description
1 polymer ?
#
loop_
_entity_poly.entity_id
_entity_poly.type
_entity_poly.pdbx_seq_one_letter_code
_entity_poly.pdbx_strand_id
1 'polypeptide(L)'
;MLTNKEMDNSRTSPWIAFVRIFLGAFWLYEVTIGHNWKSGSFTSGSHPGWFGPDAGSYLIEQGNAGMDAGGWAWFGWFLENIMYPYAELWGYFAVGVQFILAFAFLFGIFVRPMAFLGLSMDFFIFMLGNSRIPPFFTLGHLFVLFTNAGMYYGLDAWLTEKYKDTKSSFAKLINSILTLNFITPPIRRLIASLCAIFAFYYLLQLAVIETGKIKMVSMDLAVLFGFVAYGLFVYNEKMDKIAVTVSLLRIWLGYRFLHEIFVRNVPAVNGLPGWGTEQQLTEVFQFIVEKHWGIFSSIVENIFIPMAGGWALIFAIVQTAVAIMLILGIRTRLASKVGLIFLSLLIVIGFTRYTPFVFGYLFAVYTLDGGRLFSFDSLNNYQPKYGINLSNTVITLLFIVSLIALIAANLGGILPDGYKTSMGPVMGAMVSILTALIGLCGLWQNGLVGLFKKKVQVTR
;
A
#
# COMPACT_ATOMS: atom_id res chain seq x y z
N MET A 1 -15.11 -1.69 -33.14
CA MET A 1 -13.94 -0.82 -32.89
C MET A 1 -14.29 0.01 -31.67
N LEU A 2 -13.54 -0.12 -30.57
CA LEU A 2 -13.76 0.71 -29.37
C LEU A 2 -13.29 2.14 -29.68
N THR A 3 -13.95 3.15 -29.13
CA THR A 3 -13.44 4.53 -29.17
C THR A 3 -12.13 4.64 -28.38
N ASN A 4 -11.28 5.63 -28.66
CA ASN A 4 -10.03 5.83 -27.91
C ASN A 4 -10.25 5.88 -26.38
N LYS A 5 -11.34 6.52 -25.95
CA LYS A 5 -11.73 6.60 -24.53
C LYS A 5 -12.13 5.24 -23.93
N GLU A 6 -12.82 4.40 -24.70
CA GLU A 6 -13.17 3.05 -24.26
C GLU A 6 -11.96 2.11 -24.22
N MET A 7 -11.01 2.25 -25.16
CA MET A 7 -9.75 1.52 -25.13
C MET A 7 -8.91 1.89 -23.91
N ASP A 8 -8.79 3.19 -23.60
CA ASP A 8 -8.07 3.66 -22.42
C ASP A 8 -8.72 3.15 -21.13
N ASN A 9 -10.04 3.17 -21.03
CA ASN A 9 -10.77 2.60 -19.90
C ASN A 9 -10.53 1.09 -19.76
N SER A 10 -10.54 0.32 -20.86
CA SER A 10 -10.30 -1.13 -20.83
C SER A 10 -8.90 -1.49 -20.33
N ARG A 11 -7.91 -0.61 -20.56
CA ARG A 11 -6.53 -0.81 -20.13
C ARG A 11 -6.25 -0.29 -18.74
N THR A 12 -6.92 0.76 -18.28
CA THR A 12 -6.70 1.38 -16.96
C THR A 12 -7.49 0.71 -15.85
N SER A 13 -8.74 0.32 -16.13
CA SER A 13 -9.68 -0.22 -15.15
C SER A 13 -9.14 -1.40 -14.34
N PRO A 14 -8.50 -2.43 -14.95
CA PRO A 14 -7.94 -3.55 -14.19
C PRO A 14 -6.89 -3.11 -13.16
N TRP A 15 -6.08 -2.10 -13.49
CA TRP A 15 -4.98 -1.66 -12.63
C TRP A 15 -5.40 -0.66 -11.55
N ILE A 16 -6.49 0.07 -11.75
CA ILE A 16 -7.12 0.85 -10.67
C ILE A 16 -7.73 -0.11 -9.65
N ALA A 17 -8.42 -1.15 -10.14
CA ALA A 17 -8.95 -2.21 -9.29
C ALA A 17 -7.85 -3.02 -8.61
N PHE A 18 -6.70 -3.26 -9.28
CA PHE A 18 -5.51 -3.87 -8.68
C PHE A 18 -5.13 -3.15 -7.38
N VAL A 19 -4.97 -1.82 -7.39
CA VAL A 19 -4.56 -1.07 -6.18
C VAL A 19 -5.56 -1.26 -5.04
N ARG A 20 -6.86 -1.26 -5.36
CA ARG A 20 -7.91 -1.48 -4.37
C ARG A 20 -7.86 -2.90 -3.80
N ILE A 21 -7.80 -3.92 -4.66
CA ILE A 21 -7.76 -5.32 -4.23
C ILE A 21 -6.47 -5.60 -3.47
N PHE A 22 -5.35 -5.03 -3.91
CA PHE A 22 -4.07 -5.04 -3.22
C PHE A 22 -4.18 -4.47 -1.80
N LEU A 23 -4.78 -3.29 -1.65
CA LEU A 23 -5.04 -2.68 -0.34
C LEU A 23 -5.88 -3.59 0.56
N GLY A 24 -6.94 -4.19 0.01
CA GLY A 24 -7.79 -5.16 0.74
C GLY A 24 -7.05 -6.43 1.15
N ALA A 25 -6.23 -6.98 0.25
CA ALA A 25 -5.41 -8.15 0.51
C ALA A 25 -4.36 -7.87 1.60
N PHE A 26 -3.78 -6.67 1.64
CA PHE A 26 -2.84 -6.28 2.68
C PHE A 26 -3.50 -5.97 4.02
N TRP A 27 -4.72 -5.45 4.04
CA TRP A 27 -5.50 -5.38 5.28
C TRP A 27 -5.83 -6.78 5.81
N LEU A 28 -6.18 -7.71 4.92
CA LEU A 28 -6.41 -9.10 5.27
C LEU A 28 -5.11 -9.74 5.80
N TYR A 29 -3.99 -9.48 5.15
CA TYR A 29 -2.68 -9.90 5.64
C TYR A 29 -2.41 -9.32 7.03
N GLU A 30 -2.56 -8.01 7.27
CA GLU A 30 -2.26 -7.42 8.57
C GLU A 30 -3.16 -7.93 9.70
N VAL A 31 -4.42 -8.29 9.42
CA VAL A 31 -5.31 -8.85 10.45
C VAL A 31 -5.04 -10.34 10.71
N THR A 32 -4.55 -11.10 9.73
CA THR A 32 -4.38 -12.57 9.84
C THR A 32 -2.94 -13.05 10.03
N ILE A 33 -1.97 -12.36 9.45
CA ILE A 33 -0.58 -12.84 9.30
C ILE A 33 0.47 -11.75 9.64
N GLY A 34 0.10 -10.47 9.55
CA GLY A 34 1.02 -9.36 9.70
C GLY A 34 1.58 -9.16 11.11
N HIS A 35 2.27 -8.05 11.30
CA HIS A 35 3.05 -7.78 12.52
C HIS A 35 2.22 -7.86 13.80
N ASN A 36 0.97 -7.40 13.72
CA ASN A 36 0.07 -7.39 14.86
C ASN A 36 -1.09 -8.37 14.65
N TRP A 37 -0.95 -9.38 13.76
CA TRP A 37 -1.95 -10.39 13.38
C TRP A 37 -3.00 -10.62 14.46
N LYS A 38 -4.10 -9.88 14.32
CA LYS A 38 -5.04 -9.65 15.41
C LYS A 38 -5.94 -10.86 15.62
N SER A 39 -6.43 -11.44 14.52
CA SER A 39 -7.32 -12.60 14.55
C SER A 39 -6.59 -13.93 14.73
N GLY A 40 -5.29 -13.95 14.44
CA GLY A 40 -4.55 -15.18 14.32
C GLY A 40 -4.51 -15.76 12.90
N SER A 41 -3.77 -16.86 12.76
CA SER A 41 -3.75 -17.77 11.61
C SER A 41 -4.39 -19.10 12.02
N PHE A 42 -4.73 -19.95 11.05
CA PHE A 42 -5.29 -21.28 11.33
C PHE A 42 -4.38 -22.16 12.20
N THR A 43 -3.06 -21.94 12.16
CA THR A 43 -2.08 -22.77 12.87
C THR A 43 -1.70 -22.22 14.24
N SER A 44 -1.86 -20.91 14.48
CA SER A 44 -1.35 -20.26 15.68
C SER A 44 -2.42 -19.63 16.57
N GLY A 45 -3.69 -19.66 16.14
CA GLY A 45 -4.83 -19.18 16.95
C GLY A 45 -4.82 -17.66 17.15
N SER A 46 -5.85 -17.14 17.82
CA SER A 46 -6.01 -15.70 18.03
C SER A 46 -4.98 -15.13 19.00
N HIS A 47 -4.53 -13.92 18.73
CA HIS A 47 -3.53 -13.26 19.56
C HIS A 47 -4.15 -12.76 20.88
N PRO A 48 -3.63 -13.15 22.06
CA PRO A 48 -4.26 -12.85 23.35
C PRO A 48 -4.36 -11.33 23.61
N GLY A 49 -3.39 -10.54 23.15
CA GLY A 49 -3.43 -9.09 23.28
C GLY A 49 -4.51 -8.36 22.47
N TRP A 50 -5.18 -9.08 21.55
CA TRP A 50 -6.30 -8.55 20.74
C TRP A 50 -7.62 -9.28 21.01
N PHE A 51 -7.57 -10.53 21.49
CA PHE A 51 -8.74 -11.33 21.82
C PHE A 51 -8.59 -12.10 23.12
N GLY A 52 -9.69 -12.21 23.86
CA GLY A 52 -9.73 -13.01 25.08
C GLY A 52 -9.39 -12.19 26.32
N PRO A 53 -9.00 -12.85 27.43
CA PRO A 53 -8.83 -12.19 28.72
C PRO A 53 -7.81 -11.04 28.73
N ASP A 54 -6.81 -11.09 27.84
CA ASP A 54 -5.75 -10.07 27.73
C ASP A 54 -6.00 -9.03 26.63
N ALA A 55 -7.21 -9.01 26.05
CA ALA A 55 -7.55 -8.12 24.95
C ALA A 55 -7.35 -6.65 25.36
N GLY A 56 -6.64 -5.90 24.52
CA GLY A 56 -6.31 -4.49 24.78
C GLY A 56 -4.94 -4.27 25.44
N SER A 57 -4.29 -5.32 25.96
CA SER A 57 -2.92 -5.22 26.50
C SER A 57 -1.94 -4.66 25.46
N TYR A 58 -2.04 -5.09 24.21
CA TYR A 58 -1.18 -4.59 23.13
C TYR A 58 -1.47 -3.12 22.77
N LEU A 59 -2.73 -2.68 22.88
CA LEU A 59 -3.08 -1.27 22.70
C LEU A 59 -2.41 -0.39 23.77
N ILE A 60 -2.44 -0.85 25.03
CA ILE A 60 -1.79 -0.17 26.16
C ILE A 60 -0.28 -0.17 25.98
N GLU A 61 0.32 -1.32 25.63
CA GLU A 61 1.77 -1.45 25.40
C GLU A 61 2.24 -0.50 24.31
N GLN A 62 1.60 -0.52 23.15
CA GLN A 62 1.98 0.34 22.02
C GLN A 62 1.69 1.82 22.30
N GLY A 63 0.61 2.11 23.03
CA GLY A 63 0.28 3.47 23.47
C GLY A 63 1.36 4.04 24.39
N ASN A 64 1.76 3.29 25.42
CA ASN A 64 2.82 3.68 26.34
C ASN A 64 4.15 3.84 25.61
N ALA A 65 4.52 2.89 24.74
CA ALA A 65 5.72 3.00 23.91
C ALA A 65 5.70 4.18 22.92
N GLY A 66 4.53 4.72 22.59
CA GLY A 66 4.37 5.95 21.82
C GLY A 66 4.56 7.20 22.68
N MET A 67 3.97 7.21 23.88
CA MET A 67 4.09 8.30 24.85
C MET A 67 5.52 8.44 25.38
N ASP A 68 6.15 7.32 25.77
CA ASP A 68 7.54 7.26 26.25
C ASP A 68 8.54 7.72 25.18
N ALA A 69 8.18 7.54 23.91
CA ALA A 69 8.96 8.05 22.78
C ALA A 69 8.74 9.56 22.52
N GLY A 70 8.09 10.29 23.42
CA GLY A 70 7.81 11.72 23.24
C GLY A 70 6.70 11.98 22.21
N GLY A 71 5.65 11.16 22.23
CA GLY A 71 4.45 11.37 21.43
C GLY A 71 3.70 12.66 21.82
N TRP A 72 2.54 12.90 21.18
CA TRP A 72 1.78 14.13 21.43
C TRP A 72 0.98 14.05 22.74
N ALA A 73 1.13 15.06 23.61
CA ALA A 73 0.47 15.11 24.92
C ALA A 73 -1.07 14.98 24.85
N TRP A 74 -1.71 15.61 23.86
CA TRP A 74 -3.17 15.50 23.66
C TRP A 74 -3.59 14.07 23.29
N PHE A 75 -2.74 13.33 22.57
CA PHE A 75 -3.01 11.95 22.19
C PHE A 75 -2.79 11.01 23.37
N GLY A 76 -1.78 11.27 24.21
CA GLY A 76 -1.59 10.57 25.49
C GLY A 76 -2.82 10.72 26.39
N TRP A 77 -3.33 11.96 26.53
CA TRP A 77 -4.58 12.20 27.26
C TRP A 77 -5.75 11.39 26.68
N PHE A 78 -5.91 11.34 25.36
CA PHE A 78 -6.94 10.55 24.70
C PHE A 78 -6.79 9.05 25.00
N LEU A 79 -5.58 8.52 24.95
CA LEU A 79 -5.32 7.11 25.28
C LEU A 79 -5.70 6.80 26.73
N GLU A 80 -5.18 7.57 27.68
CA GLU A 80 -5.37 7.32 29.12
C GLU A 80 -6.82 7.49 29.57
N ASN A 81 -7.55 8.45 29.02
CA ASN A 81 -8.87 8.83 29.53
C ASN A 81 -10.03 8.21 28.73
N ILE A 82 -9.81 7.85 27.45
CA ILE A 82 -10.87 7.34 26.57
C ILE A 82 -10.61 5.90 26.15
N MET A 83 -9.36 5.54 25.84
CA MET A 83 -9.06 4.21 25.31
C MET A 83 -8.74 3.17 26.37
N TYR A 84 -7.76 3.45 27.25
CA TYR A 84 -7.28 2.50 28.25
C TYR A 84 -8.39 1.98 29.18
N PRO A 85 -9.37 2.80 29.63
CA PRO A 85 -10.48 2.30 30.46
C PRO A 85 -11.34 1.24 29.76
N TYR A 86 -11.29 1.20 28.42
CA TYR A 86 -12.05 0.28 27.57
C TYR A 86 -11.14 -0.43 26.56
N ALA A 87 -9.89 -0.73 26.93
CA ALA A 87 -8.87 -1.21 26.00
C ALA A 87 -9.29 -2.49 25.27
N GLU A 88 -9.98 -3.41 25.96
CA GLU A 88 -10.55 -4.62 25.38
C GLU A 88 -11.53 -4.30 24.23
N LEU A 89 -12.52 -3.44 24.49
CA LEU A 89 -13.50 -3.01 23.49
C LEU A 89 -12.80 -2.42 22.25
N TRP A 90 -11.81 -1.56 22.47
CA TRP A 90 -11.04 -0.95 21.40
C TRP A 90 -10.16 -1.95 20.65
N GLY A 91 -9.67 -2.99 21.33
CA GLY A 91 -9.00 -4.14 20.72
C GLY A 91 -9.91 -4.84 19.71
N TYR A 92 -11.09 -5.26 20.15
CA TYR A 92 -12.09 -5.89 19.28
C TYR A 92 -12.53 -4.99 18.12
N PHE A 93 -12.79 -3.71 18.41
CA PHE A 93 -13.14 -2.73 17.41
C PHE A 93 -12.05 -2.60 16.34
N ALA A 94 -10.78 -2.50 16.75
CA ALA A 94 -9.66 -2.41 15.82
C ALA A 94 -9.55 -3.66 14.94
N VAL A 95 -9.79 -4.87 15.46
CA VAL A 95 -9.82 -6.08 14.63
C VAL A 95 -10.99 -6.04 13.64
N GLY A 96 -12.19 -5.75 14.14
CA GLY A 96 -13.41 -5.71 13.33
C GLY A 96 -13.29 -4.72 12.17
N VAL A 97 -12.76 -3.53 12.43
CA VAL A 97 -12.49 -2.52 11.39
C VAL A 97 -11.53 -3.05 10.34
N GLN A 98 -10.43 -3.73 10.70
CA GLN A 98 -9.51 -4.28 9.70
C GLN A 98 -10.16 -5.32 8.79
N PHE A 99 -10.99 -6.21 9.35
CA PHE A 99 -11.75 -7.15 8.53
C PHE A 99 -12.70 -6.42 7.58
N ILE A 100 -13.47 -5.46 8.11
CA ILE A 100 -14.41 -4.67 7.29
C ILE A 100 -13.66 -3.97 6.15
N LEU A 101 -12.52 -3.33 6.43
CA LEU A 101 -11.67 -2.68 5.41
C LEU A 101 -11.15 -3.69 4.37
N ALA A 102 -10.63 -4.84 4.83
CA ALA A 102 -10.16 -5.90 3.95
C ALA A 102 -11.24 -6.36 2.95
N PHE A 103 -12.41 -6.75 3.48
CA PHE A 103 -13.53 -7.20 2.67
C PHE A 103 -14.08 -6.09 1.77
N ALA A 104 -14.20 -4.86 2.29
CA ALA A 104 -14.66 -3.72 1.53
C ALA A 104 -13.79 -3.45 0.30
N PHE A 105 -12.47 -3.47 0.44
CA PHE A 105 -11.57 -3.21 -0.67
C PHE A 105 -11.39 -4.41 -1.62
N LEU A 106 -11.47 -5.65 -1.13
CA LEU A 106 -11.47 -6.82 -2.00
C LEU A 106 -12.70 -6.82 -2.92
N PHE A 107 -13.89 -6.68 -2.34
CA PHE A 107 -15.17 -6.83 -3.06
C PHE A 107 -15.74 -5.52 -3.61
N GLY A 108 -15.12 -4.39 -3.28
CA GLY A 108 -15.56 -3.07 -3.73
C GLY A 108 -16.86 -2.63 -3.07
N ILE A 109 -16.95 -2.71 -1.74
CA ILE A 109 -18.14 -2.39 -0.94
C ILE A 109 -17.91 -1.06 -0.21
N PHE A 110 -18.68 -0.03 -0.58
CA PHE A 110 -18.58 1.32 -0.02
C PHE A 110 -17.14 1.84 0.04
N VAL A 111 -16.38 1.70 -1.05
CA VAL A 111 -14.92 1.87 -1.06
C VAL A 111 -14.50 3.24 -0.58
N ARG A 112 -15.19 4.32 -0.99
CA ARG A 112 -14.82 5.69 -0.60
C ARG A 112 -15.15 6.00 0.87
N PRO A 113 -16.34 5.68 1.40
CA PRO A 113 -16.59 5.72 2.84
C PRO A 113 -15.58 4.89 3.65
N MET A 114 -15.27 3.67 3.20
CA MET A 114 -14.31 2.80 3.86
C MET A 114 -12.89 3.34 3.81
N ALA A 115 -12.52 4.06 2.75
CA ALA A 115 -11.26 4.78 2.70
C ALA A 115 -11.15 5.85 3.79
N PHE A 116 -12.22 6.57 4.12
CA PHE A 116 -12.19 7.50 5.26
C PHE A 116 -12.01 6.79 6.60
N LEU A 117 -12.72 5.67 6.81
CA LEU A 117 -12.53 4.85 8.01
C LEU A 117 -11.09 4.34 8.11
N GLY A 118 -10.51 3.88 7.00
CA GLY A 118 -9.11 3.47 6.90
C GLY A 118 -8.13 4.60 7.19
N LEU A 119 -8.36 5.81 6.65
CA LEU A 119 -7.53 6.98 6.95
C LEU A 119 -7.55 7.35 8.44
N SER A 120 -8.70 7.27 9.09
CA SER A 120 -8.82 7.49 10.54
C SER A 120 -8.03 6.45 11.32
N MET A 121 -8.10 5.18 10.90
CA MET A 121 -7.34 4.10 11.52
C MET A 121 -5.83 4.28 11.31
N ASP A 122 -5.39 4.62 10.10
CA ASP A 122 -3.97 4.87 9.82
C ASP A 122 -3.43 6.04 10.63
N PHE A 123 -4.20 7.14 10.73
CA PHE A 123 -3.85 8.29 11.56
C PHE A 123 -3.67 7.88 13.02
N PHE A 124 -4.58 7.07 13.55
CA PHE A 124 -4.45 6.52 14.89
C PHE A 124 -3.16 5.69 15.05
N ILE A 125 -2.85 4.80 14.09
CA ILE A 125 -1.63 3.98 14.12
C ILE A 125 -0.36 4.83 14.02
N PHE A 126 -0.39 5.92 13.24
CA PHE A 126 0.68 6.92 13.22
C PHE A 126 0.89 7.54 14.60
N MET A 127 -0.18 7.92 15.29
CA MET A 127 -0.10 8.51 16.63
C MET A 127 0.50 7.54 17.67
N LEU A 128 0.40 6.21 17.46
CA LEU A 128 1.13 5.19 18.24
C LEU A 128 2.64 5.11 17.91
N GLY A 129 3.15 5.95 17.01
CA GLY A 129 4.56 6.02 16.66
C GLY A 129 4.98 5.10 15.49
N ASN A 130 4.03 4.55 14.73
CA ASN A 130 4.34 3.65 13.60
C ASN A 130 4.53 4.43 12.30
N SER A 131 5.73 4.39 11.72
CA SER A 131 6.07 5.14 10.48
C SER A 131 6.54 4.27 9.31
N ARG A 132 6.52 2.93 9.43
CA ARG A 132 6.97 2.03 8.34
C ARG A 132 5.85 1.68 7.37
N ILE A 133 4.78 1.09 7.89
CA ILE A 133 3.69 0.53 7.10
C ILE A 133 2.46 1.46 6.98
N PRO A 134 2.04 2.20 8.03
CA PRO A 134 0.88 3.10 7.94
C PRO A 134 0.92 4.08 6.76
N PRO A 135 2.07 4.68 6.37
CA PRO A 135 2.10 5.55 5.20
C PRO A 135 1.61 4.89 3.91
N PHE A 136 1.86 3.59 3.74
CA PHE A 136 1.43 2.84 2.56
C PHE A 136 -0.06 2.53 2.57
N PHE A 137 -0.65 2.23 3.72
CA PHE A 137 -2.11 2.13 3.84
C PHE A 137 -2.76 3.47 3.55
N THR A 138 -2.23 4.55 4.12
CA THR A 138 -2.76 5.91 3.90
C THR A 138 -2.75 6.27 2.43
N LEU A 139 -1.66 5.98 1.71
CA LEU A 139 -1.63 6.16 0.27
C LEU A 139 -2.66 5.32 -0.47
N GLY A 140 -2.84 4.05 -0.10
CA GLY A 140 -3.86 3.20 -0.70
C GLY A 140 -5.25 3.78 -0.51
N HIS A 141 -5.58 4.20 0.71
CA HIS A 141 -6.86 4.84 1.03
C HIS A 141 -7.05 6.14 0.23
N LEU A 142 -6.05 7.02 0.18
CA LEU A 142 -6.09 8.24 -0.62
C LEU A 142 -6.26 7.90 -2.11
N PHE A 143 -5.54 6.89 -2.62
CA PHE A 143 -5.64 6.46 -4.00
C PHE A 143 -7.06 6.02 -4.34
N VAL A 144 -7.65 5.10 -3.57
CA VAL A 144 -9.00 4.60 -3.85
C VAL A 144 -10.08 5.67 -3.66
N LEU A 145 -9.86 6.58 -2.70
CA LEU A 145 -10.73 7.73 -2.44
C LEU A 145 -10.77 8.71 -3.61
N PHE A 146 -9.62 9.02 -4.22
CA PHE A 146 -9.52 10.01 -5.30
C PHE A 146 -9.79 9.45 -6.70
N THR A 147 -9.42 8.19 -6.94
CA THR A 147 -9.60 7.56 -8.26
C THR A 147 -10.99 6.99 -8.47
N ASN A 148 -11.84 6.93 -7.44
CA ASN A 148 -13.11 6.18 -7.43
C ASN A 148 -12.92 4.69 -7.72
N ALA A 149 -11.91 4.05 -7.09
CA ALA A 149 -11.55 2.68 -7.43
C ALA A 149 -12.69 1.64 -7.25
N GLY A 150 -13.70 1.93 -6.42
CA GLY A 150 -14.92 1.12 -6.29
C GLY A 150 -15.76 1.02 -7.57
N MET A 151 -15.65 2.00 -8.48
CA MET A 151 -16.46 2.08 -9.70
C MET A 151 -15.92 1.22 -10.85
N TYR A 152 -14.71 0.68 -10.73
CA TYR A 152 -14.07 -0.07 -11.81
C TYR A 152 -14.37 -1.57 -11.77
N TYR A 153 -14.86 -2.09 -10.63
CA TYR A 153 -15.32 -3.46 -10.44
C TYR A 153 -15.92 -3.63 -9.04
N GLY A 154 -16.74 -4.65 -8.78
CA GLY A 154 -17.28 -4.95 -7.44
C GLY A 154 -18.65 -4.33 -7.16
N LEU A 155 -19.04 -4.33 -5.88
CA LEU A 155 -20.41 -3.99 -5.46
C LEU A 155 -20.77 -2.53 -5.76
N ASP A 156 -19.88 -1.58 -5.54
CA ASP A 156 -20.10 -0.16 -5.81
C ASP A 156 -20.43 0.08 -7.29
N ALA A 157 -19.62 -0.49 -8.19
CA ALA A 157 -19.87 -0.41 -9.64
C ALA A 157 -21.23 -1.01 -10.03
N TRP A 158 -21.58 -2.17 -9.46
CA TRP A 158 -22.87 -2.82 -9.71
C TRP A 158 -24.05 -1.99 -9.19
N LEU A 159 -23.95 -1.45 -7.97
CA LEU A 159 -24.98 -0.59 -7.38
C LEU A 159 -25.18 0.69 -8.22
N THR A 160 -24.09 1.33 -8.62
CA THR A 160 -24.15 2.54 -9.46
C THR A 160 -24.83 2.27 -10.80
N GLU A 161 -24.52 1.16 -11.47
CA GLU A 161 -25.18 0.82 -12.74
C GLU A 161 -26.66 0.45 -12.52
N LYS A 162 -26.96 -0.37 -11.51
CA LYS A 162 -28.34 -0.80 -11.19
C LYS A 162 -29.27 0.37 -10.91
N TYR A 163 -28.78 1.41 -10.25
CA TYR A 163 -29.58 2.56 -9.82
C TYR A 163 -29.43 3.80 -10.70
N LYS A 164 -28.67 3.73 -11.80
CA LYS A 164 -28.35 4.86 -12.68
C LYS A 164 -29.59 5.60 -13.20
N ASP A 165 -30.62 4.85 -13.59
CA ASP A 165 -31.88 5.39 -14.14
C ASP A 165 -33.00 5.54 -13.10
N THR A 166 -32.73 5.19 -11.83
CA THR A 166 -33.73 5.22 -10.76
C THR A 166 -33.78 6.60 -10.11
N LYS A 167 -34.96 7.26 -10.12
CA LYS A 167 -35.14 8.62 -9.57
C LYS A 167 -35.43 8.68 -8.05
N SER A 168 -35.43 7.56 -7.34
CA SER A 168 -35.83 7.50 -5.93
C SER A 168 -34.83 8.23 -5.01
N SER A 169 -35.32 8.73 -3.86
CA SER A 169 -34.47 9.36 -2.85
C SER A 169 -33.39 8.41 -2.32
N PHE A 170 -33.70 7.11 -2.22
CA PHE A 170 -32.75 6.08 -1.83
C PHE A 170 -31.62 5.91 -2.87
N ALA A 171 -31.95 5.87 -4.17
CA ALA A 171 -30.95 5.79 -5.23
C ALA A 171 -30.01 7.01 -5.22
N LYS A 172 -30.56 8.22 -5.00
CA LYS A 172 -29.77 9.45 -4.83
C LYS A 172 -28.86 9.40 -3.61
N LEU A 173 -29.35 8.88 -2.48
CA LEU A 173 -28.56 8.71 -1.26
C LEU A 173 -27.41 7.72 -1.46
N ILE A 174 -27.69 6.53 -2.02
CA ILE A 174 -26.66 5.54 -2.34
C ILE A 174 -25.62 6.12 -3.27
N ASN A 175 -26.05 6.75 -4.39
CA ASN A 175 -25.11 7.37 -5.31
C ASN A 175 -24.30 8.49 -4.64
N SER A 176 -24.91 9.28 -3.76
CA SER A 176 -24.22 10.34 -3.00
C SER A 176 -23.14 9.77 -2.07
N ILE A 177 -23.44 8.68 -1.36
CA ILE A 177 -22.49 7.99 -0.48
C ILE A 177 -21.34 7.38 -1.29
N LEU A 178 -21.66 6.68 -2.40
CA LEU A 178 -20.65 6.00 -3.23
C LEU A 178 -19.74 6.98 -3.96
N THR A 179 -20.29 8.11 -4.43
CA THR A 179 -19.55 9.12 -5.22
C THR A 179 -19.09 10.32 -4.39
N LEU A 180 -19.40 10.36 -3.09
CA LEU A 180 -19.14 11.48 -2.18
C LEU A 180 -19.39 12.85 -2.84
N ASN A 181 -20.48 12.96 -3.61
CA ASN A 181 -20.77 14.15 -4.42
C ASN A 181 -21.06 15.40 -3.56
N PHE A 182 -21.23 15.22 -2.26
CA PHE A 182 -21.33 16.30 -1.28
C PHE A 182 -20.00 17.03 -1.04
N ILE A 183 -18.85 16.49 -1.47
CA ILE A 183 -17.55 17.18 -1.41
C ILE A 183 -17.48 18.20 -2.56
N THR A 184 -18.06 19.36 -2.32
CA THR A 184 -18.07 20.49 -3.27
C THR A 184 -16.70 21.16 -3.38
N PRO A 185 -16.44 21.97 -4.43
CA PRO A 185 -15.18 22.70 -4.55
C PRO A 185 -14.81 23.58 -3.33
N PRO A 186 -15.75 24.29 -2.67
CA PRO A 186 -15.46 25.00 -1.41
C PRO A 186 -14.99 24.07 -0.28
N ILE A 187 -15.69 22.94 -0.07
CA ILE A 187 -15.30 21.94 0.94
C ILE A 187 -13.92 21.37 0.60
N ARG A 188 -13.65 21.09 -0.67
CA ARG A 188 -12.34 20.62 -1.13
C ARG A 188 -11.23 21.61 -0.78
N ARG A 189 -11.44 22.90 -1.00
CA ARG A 189 -10.47 23.96 -0.63
C ARG A 189 -10.27 24.04 0.87
N LEU A 190 -11.35 23.92 1.66
CA LEU A 190 -11.25 23.88 3.12
C LEU A 190 -10.39 22.70 3.58
N ILE A 191 -10.64 21.49 3.07
CA ILE A 191 -9.83 20.31 3.37
C ILE A 191 -8.37 20.53 2.97
N ALA A 192 -8.12 21.09 1.79
CA ALA A 192 -6.76 21.40 1.34
C ALA A 192 -6.03 22.36 2.30
N SER A 193 -6.71 23.42 2.75
CA SER A 193 -6.16 24.37 3.73
C SER A 193 -5.88 23.73 5.09
N LEU A 194 -6.79 22.90 5.59
CA LEU A 194 -6.57 22.15 6.84
C LEU A 194 -5.39 21.20 6.74
N CYS A 195 -5.28 20.46 5.63
CA CYS A 195 -4.12 19.61 5.36
C CYS A 195 -2.83 20.44 5.28
N ALA A 196 -2.83 21.62 4.66
CA ALA A 196 -1.64 22.48 4.63
C ALA A 196 -1.23 22.95 6.04
N ILE A 197 -2.20 23.30 6.90
CA ILE A 197 -1.95 23.66 8.30
C ILE A 197 -1.35 22.47 9.05
N PHE A 198 -1.92 21.27 8.92
CA PHE A 198 -1.38 20.07 9.55
C PHE A 198 0.02 19.71 9.03
N ALA A 199 0.26 19.86 7.72
CA ALA A 199 1.58 19.64 7.15
C ALA A 199 2.62 20.54 7.83
N PHE A 200 2.31 21.83 7.97
CA PHE A 200 3.19 22.78 8.65
C PHE A 200 3.33 22.48 10.14
N TYR A 201 2.23 22.13 10.84
CA TYR A 201 2.26 21.72 12.24
C TYR A 201 3.25 20.56 12.46
N TYR A 202 3.15 19.48 11.68
CA TYR A 202 4.04 18.33 11.83
C TYR A 202 5.49 18.64 11.42
N LEU A 203 5.72 19.55 10.46
CA LEU A 203 7.06 20.05 10.16
C LEU A 203 7.67 20.81 11.35
N LEU A 204 6.89 21.66 12.01
CA LEU A 204 7.37 22.36 13.21
C LEU A 204 7.65 21.40 14.37
N GLN A 205 6.83 20.35 14.52
CA GLN A 205 7.05 19.32 15.54
C GLN A 205 8.39 18.59 15.36
N LEU A 206 8.92 18.46 14.14
CA LEU A 206 10.24 17.85 13.90
C LEU A 206 11.38 18.55 14.65
N ALA A 207 11.26 19.87 14.88
CA ALA A 207 12.26 20.65 15.59
C ALA A 207 12.22 20.45 17.11
N VAL A 208 11.10 19.97 17.66
CA VAL A 208 10.85 19.89 19.11
C VAL A 208 10.91 18.45 19.61
N ILE A 209 10.44 17.48 18.82
CA ILE A 209 10.49 16.07 19.20
C ILE A 209 11.95 15.64 19.32
N GLU A 210 12.29 14.89 20.36
CA GLU A 210 13.68 14.43 20.58
C GLU A 210 13.94 13.07 19.91
N THR A 211 12.97 12.15 19.98
CA THR A 211 13.17 10.77 19.54
C THR A 211 13.08 10.59 18.03
N GLY A 212 13.93 9.70 17.48
CA GLY A 212 13.90 9.36 16.06
C GLY A 212 12.57 8.74 15.61
N LYS A 213 11.92 7.94 16.46
CA LYS A 213 10.66 7.24 16.15
C LYS A 213 9.55 8.23 15.80
N ILE A 214 9.30 9.21 16.67
CA ILE A 214 8.22 10.18 16.49
C ILE A 214 8.61 11.24 15.44
N LYS A 215 9.90 11.60 15.31
CA LYS A 215 10.37 12.42 14.17
C LYS A 215 9.99 11.82 12.82
N MET A 216 10.22 10.52 12.63
CA MET A 216 9.85 9.84 11.39
C MET A 216 8.35 9.89 11.12
N VAL A 217 7.51 9.71 12.15
CA VAL A 217 6.05 9.85 12.02
C VAL A 217 5.66 11.26 11.62
N SER A 218 6.18 12.28 12.33
CA SER A 218 5.89 13.68 12.03
C SER A 218 6.27 14.05 10.60
N MET A 219 7.42 13.59 10.11
CA MET A 219 7.82 13.84 8.73
C MET A 219 6.89 13.15 7.73
N ASP A 220 6.51 11.91 7.98
CA ASP A 220 5.59 11.19 7.10
C ASP A 220 4.20 11.83 7.06
N LEU A 221 3.67 12.28 8.21
CA LEU A 221 2.43 13.02 8.28
C LEU A 221 2.54 14.37 7.58
N ALA A 222 3.63 15.11 7.80
CA ALA A 222 3.88 16.38 7.13
C ALA A 222 3.84 16.23 5.61
N VAL A 223 4.56 15.22 5.09
CA VAL A 223 4.59 14.92 3.65
C VAL A 223 3.21 14.50 3.17
N LEU A 224 2.54 13.53 3.81
CA LEU A 224 1.23 13.06 3.38
C LEU A 224 0.18 14.19 3.35
N PHE A 225 0.11 15.00 4.39
CA PHE A 225 -0.78 16.16 4.43
C PHE A 225 -0.43 17.19 3.37
N GLY A 226 0.87 17.47 3.13
CA GLY A 226 1.31 18.37 2.07
C GLY A 226 0.91 17.89 0.68
N PHE A 227 1.05 16.58 0.41
CA PHE A 227 0.62 15.97 -0.84
C PHE A 227 -0.89 16.02 -1.03
N VAL A 228 -1.68 15.77 0.01
CA VAL A 228 -3.14 15.91 -0.05
C VAL A 228 -3.54 17.36 -0.30
N ALA A 229 -2.95 18.32 0.42
CA ALA A 229 -3.19 19.74 0.22
C ALA A 229 -2.90 20.17 -1.22
N TYR A 230 -1.70 19.82 -1.73
CA TYR A 230 -1.29 20.13 -3.10
C TYR A 230 -2.20 19.46 -4.13
N GLY A 231 -2.49 18.16 -3.97
CA GLY A 231 -3.36 17.42 -4.88
C GLY A 231 -4.76 18.01 -4.96
N LEU A 232 -5.36 18.36 -3.82
CA LEU A 232 -6.68 18.99 -3.76
C LEU A 232 -6.70 20.43 -4.31
N PHE A 233 -5.60 21.17 -4.13
CA PHE A 233 -5.42 22.54 -4.61
C PHE A 233 -5.28 22.59 -6.12
N VAL A 234 -4.39 21.77 -6.69
CA VAL A 234 -4.13 21.75 -8.14
C VAL A 234 -5.27 21.06 -8.89
N TYR A 235 -5.99 20.13 -8.25
CA TYR A 235 -7.09 19.44 -8.91
C TYR A 235 -8.19 20.41 -9.38
N ASN A 236 -8.37 20.44 -10.69
CA ASN A 236 -9.48 21.08 -11.39
C ASN A 236 -10.37 20.00 -12.02
N GLU A 237 -11.68 20.26 -12.18
CA GLU A 237 -12.64 19.30 -12.75
C GLU A 237 -12.28 18.86 -14.17
N LYS A 238 -11.51 19.67 -14.90
CA LYS A 238 -11.00 19.36 -16.24
C LYS A 238 -9.77 18.44 -16.24
N MET A 239 -9.14 18.21 -15.08
CA MET A 239 -7.97 17.35 -14.96
C MET A 239 -8.36 15.88 -14.80
N ASP A 240 -7.54 15.01 -15.35
CA ASP A 240 -7.65 13.58 -15.14
C ASP A 240 -7.25 13.22 -13.70
N LYS A 241 -8.24 12.82 -12.89
CA LYS A 241 -8.06 12.41 -11.49
C LYS A 241 -7.03 11.29 -11.36
N ILE A 242 -7.07 10.30 -12.24
CA ILE A 242 -6.16 9.15 -12.19
C ILE A 242 -4.74 9.64 -12.44
N ALA A 243 -4.54 10.47 -13.46
CA ALA A 243 -3.21 11.01 -13.77
C ALA A 243 -2.64 11.83 -12.60
N VAL A 244 -3.44 12.69 -11.97
CA VAL A 244 -3.01 13.47 -10.80
C VAL A 244 -2.62 12.53 -9.65
N THR A 245 -3.50 11.60 -9.28
CA THR A 245 -3.27 10.68 -8.17
C THR A 245 -2.04 9.79 -8.39
N VAL A 246 -1.88 9.21 -9.59
CA VAL A 246 -0.74 8.35 -9.91
C VAL A 246 0.57 9.13 -9.96
N SER A 247 0.55 10.39 -10.42
CA SER A 247 1.74 11.25 -10.41
C SER A 247 2.16 11.61 -8.99
N LEU A 248 1.22 11.90 -8.10
CA LEU A 248 1.51 12.12 -6.68
C LEU A 248 2.01 10.85 -6.00
N LEU A 249 1.42 9.69 -6.30
CA LEU A 249 1.89 8.39 -5.82
C LEU A 249 3.35 8.13 -6.26
N ARG A 250 3.66 8.42 -7.53
CA ARG A 250 5.02 8.30 -8.09
C ARG A 250 6.02 9.16 -7.33
N ILE A 251 5.73 10.44 -7.13
CA ILE A 251 6.64 11.36 -6.41
C ILE A 251 6.81 10.89 -4.96
N TRP A 252 5.72 10.49 -4.29
CA TRP A 252 5.78 9.98 -2.92
C TRP A 252 6.64 8.71 -2.81
N LEU A 253 6.52 7.77 -3.76
CA LEU A 253 7.36 6.56 -3.77
C LEU A 253 8.83 6.91 -3.96
N GLY A 254 9.13 7.89 -4.81
CA GLY A 254 10.48 8.43 -4.92
C GLY A 254 10.97 9.04 -3.60
N TYR A 255 10.15 9.84 -2.92
CA TYR A 255 10.43 10.31 -1.55
C TYR A 255 10.71 9.14 -0.61
N ARG A 256 9.94 8.05 -0.64
CA ARG A 256 10.17 6.89 0.24
C ARG A 256 11.46 6.16 -0.05
N PHE A 257 11.85 6.02 -1.30
CA PHE A 257 13.17 5.47 -1.62
C PHE A 257 14.29 6.38 -1.07
N LEU A 258 14.17 7.71 -1.16
CA LEU A 258 15.14 8.62 -0.54
C LEU A 258 15.09 8.57 1.00
N HIS A 259 13.90 8.46 1.57
CA HIS A 259 13.69 8.40 3.01
C HIS A 259 14.34 7.16 3.61
N GLU A 260 14.12 5.98 3.00
CA GLU A 260 14.76 4.75 3.46
C GLU A 260 16.27 4.75 3.23
N ILE A 261 16.79 5.50 2.25
CA ILE A 261 18.24 5.54 2.02
C ILE A 261 18.95 6.52 2.97
N PHE A 262 18.41 7.72 3.16
CA PHE A 262 19.09 8.82 3.86
C PHE A 262 18.64 9.02 5.30
N VAL A 263 17.39 8.68 5.65
CA VAL A 263 16.86 8.89 7.00
C VAL A 263 16.87 7.59 7.80
N ARG A 264 16.56 6.46 7.16
CA ARG A 264 16.64 5.12 7.77
C ARG A 264 17.83 4.35 7.25
N ASN A 265 19.01 4.93 7.44
CA ASN A 265 20.27 4.36 6.96
C ASN A 265 20.59 2.97 7.53
N VAL A 266 19.95 2.53 8.61
CA VAL A 266 20.13 1.18 9.16
C VAL A 266 19.25 0.17 8.38
N PRO A 267 19.84 -0.83 7.69
CA PRO A 267 19.12 -1.88 7.00
C PRO A 267 18.21 -2.63 7.97
N ALA A 268 17.03 -3.02 7.50
CA ALA A 268 16.13 -3.88 8.26
C ALA A 268 15.30 -4.75 7.33
N VAL A 269 15.02 -5.99 7.74
CA VAL A 269 14.18 -6.94 6.99
C VAL A 269 12.75 -6.44 6.77
N ASN A 270 12.29 -5.53 7.62
CA ASN A 270 11.00 -4.86 7.51
C ASN A 270 11.11 -3.44 6.92
N GLY A 271 12.21 -3.12 6.24
CA GLY A 271 12.48 -1.86 5.54
C GLY A 271 13.13 -2.09 4.18
N LEU A 272 13.84 -1.09 3.66
CA LEU A 272 14.79 -1.24 2.55
C LEU A 272 16.23 -1.26 3.11
N PRO A 273 17.22 -1.78 2.37
CA PRO A 273 18.58 -1.95 2.86
C PRO A 273 19.36 -0.65 3.22
N GLY A 274 18.92 0.54 2.81
CA GLY A 274 19.53 1.79 3.27
C GLY A 274 21.00 2.02 2.82
N TRP A 275 21.64 3.06 3.36
CA TRP A 275 23.11 3.30 3.31
C TRP A 275 23.83 2.63 4.49
N GLY A 276 23.42 1.41 4.85
CA GLY A 276 24.00 0.69 5.98
C GLY A 276 25.49 0.42 5.81
N THR A 277 26.21 0.25 6.92
CA THR A 277 27.58 -0.27 6.86
C THR A 277 27.57 -1.72 6.40
N GLU A 278 28.71 -2.21 5.88
CA GLU A 278 28.90 -3.62 5.52
C GLU A 278 28.51 -4.55 6.67
N GLN A 279 28.89 -4.19 7.90
CA GLN A 279 28.56 -4.95 9.10
C GLN A 279 27.04 -5.01 9.33
N GLN A 280 26.35 -3.87 9.31
CA GLN A 280 24.89 -3.81 9.52
C GLN A 280 24.15 -4.62 8.46
N LEU A 281 24.57 -4.56 7.20
CA LEU A 281 23.94 -5.33 6.14
C LEU A 281 24.25 -6.83 6.26
N THR A 282 25.46 -7.19 6.69
CA THR A 282 25.85 -8.57 7.00
C THR A 282 24.99 -9.15 8.11
N GLU A 283 24.74 -8.40 9.19
CA GLU A 283 23.86 -8.81 10.29
C GLU A 283 22.42 -9.09 9.80
N VAL A 284 21.90 -8.23 8.92
CA VAL A 284 20.59 -8.44 8.30
C VAL A 284 20.57 -9.68 7.41
N PHE A 285 21.62 -9.92 6.63
CA PHE A 285 21.73 -11.12 5.79
C PHE A 285 21.91 -12.40 6.61
N GLN A 286 22.68 -12.38 7.69
CA GLN A 286 22.79 -13.52 8.62
C GLN A 286 21.43 -13.85 9.23
N PHE A 287 20.70 -12.83 9.69
CA PHE A 287 19.33 -13.00 10.18
C PHE A 287 18.40 -13.61 9.13
N ILE A 288 18.52 -13.18 7.87
CA ILE A 288 17.80 -13.78 6.75
C ILE A 288 18.19 -15.26 6.59
N VAL A 289 19.48 -15.60 6.55
CA VAL A 289 19.97 -16.99 6.41
C VAL A 289 19.34 -17.90 7.48
N GLU A 290 19.28 -17.44 8.73
CA GLU A 290 18.73 -18.19 9.86
C GLU A 290 17.22 -18.43 9.78
N LYS A 291 16.45 -17.48 9.21
CA LYS A 291 14.97 -17.47 9.28
C LYS A 291 14.28 -17.74 7.94
N HIS A 292 15.04 -17.86 6.87
CA HIS A 292 14.52 -18.10 5.52
C HIS A 292 14.48 -19.60 5.17
N TRP A 293 14.10 -19.91 3.93
CA TRP A 293 14.06 -21.29 3.43
C TRP A 293 15.45 -21.63 2.90
N GLY A 294 15.89 -22.88 3.09
CA GLY A 294 17.27 -23.30 2.80
C GLY A 294 17.81 -22.89 1.43
N ILE A 295 16.99 -22.92 0.37
CA ILE A 295 17.40 -22.47 -0.97
C ILE A 295 17.76 -20.98 -1.01
N PHE A 296 16.96 -20.13 -0.36
CA PHE A 296 17.20 -18.68 -0.31
C PHE A 296 18.26 -18.33 0.71
N SER A 297 18.31 -19.03 1.85
CA SER A 297 19.41 -18.94 2.82
C SER A 297 20.75 -19.21 2.14
N SER A 298 20.86 -20.28 1.36
CA SER A 298 22.08 -20.61 0.62
C SER A 298 22.47 -19.54 -0.40
N ILE A 299 21.51 -18.95 -1.11
CA ILE A 299 21.76 -17.82 -2.03
C ILE A 299 22.32 -16.62 -1.26
N VAL A 300 21.71 -16.25 -0.14
CA VAL A 300 22.13 -15.10 0.66
C VAL A 300 23.52 -15.33 1.27
N GLU A 301 23.77 -16.52 1.80
CA GLU A 301 25.04 -16.91 2.38
C GLU A 301 26.19 -16.91 1.37
N ASN A 302 25.97 -17.42 0.16
CA ASN A 302 27.04 -17.55 -0.83
C ASN A 302 27.22 -16.33 -1.74
N ILE A 303 26.19 -15.51 -1.93
CA ILE A 303 26.23 -14.38 -2.88
C ILE A 303 26.19 -13.02 -2.17
N PHE A 304 25.39 -12.89 -1.11
CA PHE A 304 25.13 -11.59 -0.49
C PHE A 304 26.06 -11.28 0.67
N ILE A 305 26.31 -12.23 1.58
CA ILE A 305 27.21 -12.02 2.74
C ILE A 305 28.65 -11.71 2.31
N PRO A 306 29.31 -12.48 1.41
CA PRO A 306 30.72 -12.27 1.08
C PRO A 306 31.00 -10.93 0.38
N MET A 307 29.95 -10.31 -0.16
CA MET A 307 30.02 -9.03 -0.88
C MET A 307 29.06 -8.00 -0.26
N ALA A 308 28.78 -8.07 1.05
CA ALA A 308 27.78 -7.22 1.68
C ALA A 308 28.07 -5.72 1.45
N GLY A 309 29.32 -5.28 1.56
CA GLY A 309 29.69 -3.89 1.25
C GLY A 309 29.43 -3.51 -0.22
N GLY A 310 29.68 -4.43 -1.16
CA GLY A 310 29.35 -4.23 -2.58
C GLY A 310 27.85 -4.14 -2.83
N TRP A 311 27.06 -5.01 -2.20
CA TRP A 311 25.60 -4.98 -2.30
C TRP A 311 25.00 -3.73 -1.66
N ALA A 312 25.53 -3.26 -0.53
CA ALA A 312 25.11 -2.00 0.09
C ALA A 312 25.24 -0.83 -0.91
N LEU A 313 26.39 -0.74 -1.61
CA LEU A 313 26.61 0.28 -2.64
C LEU A 313 25.66 0.13 -3.83
N ILE A 314 25.48 -1.10 -4.36
CA ILE A 314 24.57 -1.36 -5.48
C ILE A 314 23.13 -0.97 -5.12
N PHE A 315 22.66 -1.40 -3.94
CA PHE A 315 21.32 -1.07 -3.45
C PHE A 315 21.14 0.43 -3.32
N ALA A 316 22.12 1.14 -2.73
CA ALA A 316 22.07 2.59 -2.59
C ALA A 316 22.02 3.33 -3.93
N ILE A 317 22.83 2.92 -4.91
CA ILE A 317 22.85 3.52 -6.25
C ILE A 317 21.50 3.30 -6.94
N VAL A 318 21.02 2.06 -7.00
CA VAL A 318 19.75 1.73 -7.68
C VAL A 318 18.58 2.44 -7.03
N GLN A 319 18.49 2.39 -5.70
CA GLN A 319 17.44 3.03 -4.92
C GLN A 319 17.43 4.55 -5.13
N THR A 320 18.60 5.21 -5.04
CA THR A 320 18.72 6.66 -5.22
C THR A 320 18.39 7.08 -6.66
N ALA A 321 18.88 6.35 -7.65
CA ALA A 321 18.61 6.63 -9.06
C ALA A 321 17.12 6.50 -9.39
N VAL A 322 16.48 5.39 -8.98
CA VAL A 322 15.04 5.18 -9.15
C VAL A 322 14.26 6.28 -8.43
N ALA A 323 14.66 6.64 -7.22
CA ALA A 323 13.99 7.69 -6.44
C ALA A 323 13.98 9.05 -7.15
N ILE A 324 15.15 9.52 -7.60
CA ILE A 324 15.30 10.79 -8.31
C ILE A 324 14.49 10.77 -9.61
N MET A 325 14.58 9.67 -10.37
CA MET A 325 13.82 9.52 -11.61
C MET A 325 12.29 9.54 -11.37
N LEU A 326 11.81 8.94 -10.28
CA LEU A 326 10.39 8.97 -9.92
C LEU A 326 9.94 10.35 -9.41
N ILE A 327 10.75 11.05 -8.62
CA ILE A 327 10.41 12.41 -8.14
C ILE A 327 10.30 13.37 -9.33
N LEU A 328 11.35 13.42 -10.16
CA LEU A 328 11.43 14.33 -11.30
C LEU A 328 10.54 13.87 -12.47
N GLY A 329 10.12 12.61 -12.48
CA GLY A 329 9.36 12.02 -13.56
C GLY A 329 10.16 11.97 -14.86
N ILE A 330 11.38 11.43 -14.78
CA ILE A 330 12.31 11.24 -15.89
C ILE A 330 12.34 9.76 -16.23
N ARG A 331 11.93 9.39 -17.45
CA ARG A 331 11.81 8.00 -17.91
C ARG A 331 11.06 7.16 -16.87
N THR A 332 9.92 7.65 -16.40
CA THR A 332 9.15 7.08 -15.29
C THR A 332 8.94 5.59 -15.45
N ARG A 333 8.57 5.13 -16.65
CA ARG A 333 8.37 3.71 -16.95
C ARG A 333 9.63 2.85 -16.77
N LEU A 334 10.79 3.38 -17.17
CA LEU A 334 12.06 2.70 -16.97
C LEU A 334 12.42 2.65 -15.49
N ALA A 335 12.27 3.76 -14.78
CA ALA A 335 12.50 3.83 -13.33
C ALA A 335 11.62 2.82 -12.58
N SER A 336 10.33 2.77 -12.89
CA SER A 336 9.42 1.78 -12.29
C SER A 336 9.82 0.35 -12.64
N LYS A 337 10.22 0.06 -13.89
CA LYS A 337 10.68 -1.29 -14.27
C LYS A 337 11.93 -1.72 -13.49
N VAL A 338 12.94 -0.84 -13.40
CA VAL A 338 14.16 -1.10 -12.64
C VAL A 338 13.85 -1.28 -11.16
N GLY A 339 13.02 -0.41 -10.58
CA GLY A 339 12.57 -0.51 -9.20
C GLY A 339 11.78 -1.79 -8.94
N LEU A 340 10.91 -2.24 -9.84
CA LEU A 340 10.16 -3.49 -9.70
C LEU A 340 11.08 -4.72 -9.72
N ILE A 341 12.11 -4.74 -10.59
CA ILE A 341 13.12 -5.80 -10.61
C ILE A 341 13.89 -5.83 -9.29
N PHE A 342 14.36 -4.66 -8.84
CA PHE A 342 15.06 -4.49 -7.56
C PHE A 342 14.22 -4.97 -6.36
N LEU A 343 12.97 -4.51 -6.26
CA LEU A 343 12.06 -4.90 -5.18
C LEU A 343 11.70 -6.40 -5.25
N SER A 344 11.57 -6.98 -6.45
CA SER A 344 11.34 -8.42 -6.60
C SER A 344 12.51 -9.23 -6.02
N LEU A 345 13.75 -8.83 -6.33
CA LEU A 345 14.94 -9.45 -5.76
C LEU A 345 14.93 -9.35 -4.24
N LEU A 346 14.67 -8.15 -3.69
CA LEU A 346 14.61 -7.93 -2.24
C LEU A 346 13.53 -8.78 -1.55
N ILE A 347 12.33 -8.91 -2.15
CA ILE A 347 11.27 -9.77 -1.60
C ILE A 347 11.74 -11.22 -1.53
N VAL A 348 12.32 -11.73 -2.63
CA VAL A 348 12.77 -13.12 -2.75
C VAL A 348 13.89 -13.46 -1.76
N ILE A 349 14.78 -12.50 -1.44
CA ILE A 349 15.85 -12.70 -0.47
C ILE A 349 15.42 -12.39 0.98
N GLY A 350 14.15 -12.09 1.27
CA GLY A 350 13.66 -12.01 2.64
C GLY A 350 13.30 -10.61 3.18
N PHE A 351 13.29 -9.57 2.34
CA PHE A 351 12.70 -8.27 2.74
C PHE A 351 11.18 -8.31 2.56
N THR A 352 10.48 -8.88 3.54
CA THR A 352 9.10 -9.39 3.37
C THR A 352 7.98 -8.47 3.81
N ARG A 353 8.26 -7.32 4.44
CA ARG A 353 7.19 -6.45 4.97
C ARG A 353 7.01 -5.17 4.17
N TYR A 354 8.04 -4.33 4.12
CA TYR A 354 7.97 -3.00 3.48
C TYR A 354 8.04 -3.09 1.96
N THR A 355 8.93 -3.93 1.44
CA THR A 355 9.20 -4.08 0.01
C THR A 355 7.97 -4.49 -0.80
N PRO A 356 7.10 -5.43 -0.36
CA PRO A 356 5.85 -5.72 -1.06
C PRO A 356 4.88 -4.54 -1.20
N PHE A 357 4.80 -3.66 -0.19
CA PHE A 357 3.99 -2.44 -0.29
C PHE A 357 4.53 -1.49 -1.36
N VAL A 358 5.84 -1.20 -1.34
CA VAL A 358 6.47 -0.37 -2.36
C VAL A 358 6.28 -0.99 -3.74
N PHE A 359 6.42 -2.31 -3.85
CA PHE A 359 6.25 -3.04 -5.11
C PHE A 359 4.84 -2.85 -5.67
N GLY A 360 3.79 -3.08 -4.87
CA GLY A 360 2.40 -2.95 -5.33
C GLY A 360 2.08 -1.55 -5.85
N TYR A 361 2.49 -0.50 -5.13
CA TYR A 361 2.24 0.87 -5.58
C TYR A 361 3.13 1.30 -6.74
N LEU A 362 4.39 0.85 -6.79
CA LEU A 362 5.26 1.11 -7.94
C LEU A 362 4.73 0.41 -9.20
N PHE A 363 4.12 -0.76 -9.03
CA PHE A 363 3.45 -1.49 -10.10
C PHE A 363 2.26 -0.69 -10.64
N ALA A 364 1.47 -0.08 -9.74
CA ALA A 364 0.39 0.83 -10.14
C ALA A 364 0.90 2.04 -10.94
N VAL A 365 2.02 2.64 -10.52
CA VAL A 365 2.69 3.73 -11.27
C VAL A 365 3.15 3.28 -12.65
N TYR A 366 3.67 2.06 -12.76
CA TYR A 366 4.10 1.47 -14.02
C TYR A 366 2.94 1.24 -15.00
N THR A 367 1.82 0.69 -14.49
CA THR A 367 0.66 0.31 -15.32
C THR A 367 -0.29 1.47 -15.60
N LEU A 368 -0.42 2.44 -14.69
CA LEU A 368 -1.32 3.59 -14.83
C LEU A 368 -0.62 4.86 -15.32
N ASP A 369 0.66 4.73 -15.70
CA ASP A 369 1.44 5.77 -16.32
C ASP A 369 1.60 7.05 -15.49
N GLY A 370 2.41 6.95 -14.43
CA GLY A 370 2.71 8.09 -13.58
C GLY A 370 3.51 9.22 -14.24
N GLY A 371 3.96 9.10 -15.49
CA GLY A 371 4.72 10.14 -16.20
C GLY A 371 3.87 11.26 -16.82
N ARG A 372 2.54 11.16 -16.73
CA ARG A 372 1.63 12.04 -17.48
C ARG A 372 1.54 13.47 -16.93
N LEU A 373 1.61 13.66 -15.60
CA LEU A 373 1.54 14.97 -14.96
C LEU A 373 2.73 15.17 -14.01
N PHE A 374 3.07 16.43 -13.75
CA PHE A 374 4.16 16.82 -12.85
C PHE A 374 5.50 16.12 -13.20
N SER A 375 5.79 15.95 -14.49
CA SER A 375 6.85 15.07 -14.99
C SER A 375 7.65 15.74 -16.09
N PHE A 376 8.97 15.55 -16.11
CA PHE A 376 9.75 15.91 -17.30
C PHE A 376 9.38 15.06 -18.52
N ASP A 377 8.93 13.82 -18.33
CA ASP A 377 8.39 12.98 -19.42
C ASP A 377 7.31 13.72 -20.22
N SER A 378 6.41 14.46 -19.55
CA SER A 378 5.29 15.16 -20.22
C SER A 378 5.68 16.30 -21.16
N LEU A 379 6.93 16.79 -21.11
CA LEU A 379 7.38 17.91 -21.96
C LEU A 379 7.63 17.48 -23.42
N ASN A 380 7.82 16.19 -23.70
CA ASN A 380 8.30 15.70 -25.00
C ASN A 380 7.22 14.98 -25.83
N ASN A 381 6.09 15.65 -26.14
CA ASN A 381 4.96 15.05 -26.90
C ASN A 381 4.56 13.65 -26.37
N TYR A 382 4.63 13.49 -25.05
CA TYR A 382 4.50 12.21 -24.40
C TYR A 382 3.14 11.58 -24.66
N GLN A 383 3.15 10.35 -25.15
CA GLN A 383 1.95 9.56 -25.35
C GLN A 383 1.77 8.61 -24.18
N PRO A 384 0.70 8.78 -23.38
CA PRO A 384 0.45 7.90 -22.26
C PRO A 384 0.33 6.45 -22.69
N LYS A 385 0.89 5.56 -21.88
CA LYS A 385 0.84 4.11 -22.15
C LYS A 385 0.19 3.42 -20.97
N TYR A 386 -1.04 2.95 -21.13
CA TYR A 386 -1.76 2.25 -20.07
C TYR A 386 -1.61 0.74 -20.16
N GLY A 387 -1.48 0.12 -18.99
CA GLY A 387 -1.40 -1.31 -18.81
C GLY A 387 -0.08 -1.95 -19.22
N ILE A 388 -0.09 -3.27 -19.22
CA ILE A 388 1.05 -4.12 -19.59
C ILE A 388 0.56 -5.30 -20.44
N ASN A 389 1.26 -5.59 -21.52
CA ASN A 389 0.92 -6.73 -22.37
C ASN A 389 1.48 -8.01 -21.75
N LEU A 390 0.66 -8.71 -20.97
CA LEU A 390 1.00 -10.04 -20.45
C LEU A 390 0.49 -11.09 -21.41
N SER A 391 1.33 -12.01 -21.86
CA SER A 391 0.86 -13.15 -22.64
C SER A 391 0.10 -14.13 -21.75
N ASN A 392 -0.77 -14.97 -22.34
CA ASN A 392 -1.47 -16.01 -21.60
C ASN A 392 -0.49 -16.96 -20.88
N THR A 393 0.65 -17.27 -21.51
CA THR A 393 1.72 -18.05 -20.89
C THR A 393 2.26 -17.40 -19.61
N VAL A 394 2.51 -16.09 -19.63
CA VAL A 394 2.99 -15.37 -18.44
C VAL A 394 1.91 -15.33 -17.36
N ILE A 395 0.64 -15.12 -17.72
CA ILE A 395 -0.48 -15.16 -16.77
C ILE A 395 -0.59 -16.53 -16.10
N THR A 396 -0.52 -17.62 -16.88
CA THR A 396 -0.52 -18.98 -16.34
C THR A 396 0.67 -19.22 -15.41
N LEU A 397 1.87 -18.77 -15.80
CA LEU A 397 3.05 -18.88 -14.95
C LEU A 397 2.89 -18.12 -13.63
N LEU A 398 2.32 -16.92 -13.65
CA LEU A 398 2.04 -16.15 -12.43
C LEU A 398 1.10 -16.90 -11.47
N PHE A 399 0.06 -17.55 -11.99
CA PHE A 399 -0.83 -18.37 -11.16
C PHE A 399 -0.15 -19.63 -10.62
N ILE A 400 0.73 -20.28 -11.41
CA ILE A 400 1.52 -21.43 -10.95
C ILE A 400 2.46 -21.01 -9.82
N VAL A 401 3.20 -19.90 -10.00
CA VAL A 401 4.10 -19.35 -8.97
C VAL A 401 3.30 -18.99 -7.71
N SER A 402 2.13 -18.36 -7.88
CA SER A 402 1.26 -18.03 -6.76
C SER A 402 0.85 -19.26 -5.96
N LEU A 403 0.39 -20.30 -6.64
CA LEU A 403 -0.04 -21.55 -6.02
C LEU A 403 1.11 -22.26 -5.28
N ILE A 404 2.30 -22.34 -5.91
CA ILE A 404 3.49 -22.94 -5.29
C ILE A 404 3.89 -22.15 -4.04
N ALA A 405 3.94 -20.83 -4.13
CA ALA A 405 4.31 -19.96 -3.02
C ALA A 405 3.29 -20.04 -1.86
N LEU A 406 2.00 -20.15 -2.17
CA LEU A 406 0.94 -20.36 -1.19
C LEU A 406 1.10 -21.70 -0.47
N ILE A 407 1.33 -22.79 -1.20
CA ILE A 407 1.54 -24.13 -0.62
C ILE A 407 2.78 -24.10 0.27
N ALA A 408 3.90 -23.57 -0.21
CA ALA A 408 5.14 -23.48 0.56
C ALA A 408 4.98 -22.64 1.84
N ALA A 409 4.23 -21.52 1.77
CA ALA A 409 3.93 -20.70 2.94
C ALA A 409 3.11 -21.45 4.00
N ASN A 410 2.11 -22.23 3.59
CA ASN A 410 1.30 -23.01 4.50
C ASN A 410 2.07 -24.20 5.12
N LEU A 411 2.90 -24.88 4.32
CA LEU A 411 3.72 -26.01 4.82
C LEU A 411 4.74 -25.58 5.86
N GLY A 412 5.31 -24.37 5.71
CA GLY A 412 6.27 -23.86 6.68
C GLY A 412 5.65 -23.33 7.97
N GLY A 413 4.33 -23.10 8.00
CA GLY A 413 3.61 -22.46 9.10
C GLY A 413 3.99 -20.98 9.24
N ILE A 414 3.00 -20.08 9.28
CA ILE A 414 3.28 -18.67 9.54
C ILE A 414 3.11 -18.39 11.02
N LEU A 415 4.21 -18.04 11.69
CA LEU A 415 4.22 -17.79 13.11
C LEU A 415 3.84 -16.33 13.44
N PRO A 416 3.41 -16.07 14.69
CA PRO A 416 3.35 -14.72 15.24
C PRO A 416 4.62 -13.94 14.94
N ASP A 417 4.46 -12.71 14.45
CA ASP A 417 5.60 -11.83 14.12
C ASP A 417 6.53 -12.48 13.08
N GLY A 418 5.96 -13.29 12.18
CA GLY A 418 6.64 -14.24 11.31
C GLY A 418 7.75 -13.66 10.43
N TYR A 419 7.77 -12.35 10.17
CA TYR A 419 8.92 -11.75 9.46
C TYR A 419 10.22 -11.80 10.29
N LYS A 420 10.13 -12.05 11.61
CA LYS A 420 11.26 -12.27 12.51
C LYS A 420 11.57 -13.75 12.75
N THR A 421 10.58 -14.63 12.64
CA THR A 421 10.67 -16.01 13.13
C THR A 421 10.46 -17.06 12.04
N SER A 422 9.68 -16.74 11.01
CA SER A 422 9.29 -17.60 9.89
C SER A 422 9.31 -16.80 8.57
N MET A 423 10.47 -16.24 8.21
CA MET A 423 10.59 -15.30 7.10
C MET A 423 10.28 -15.95 5.74
N GLY A 424 10.68 -17.21 5.54
CA GLY A 424 10.35 -17.96 4.33
C GLY A 424 8.85 -18.05 4.08
N PRO A 425 8.04 -18.54 5.03
CA PRO A 425 6.59 -18.55 4.91
C PRO A 425 5.96 -17.18 4.61
N VAL A 426 6.43 -16.11 5.27
CA VAL A 426 5.94 -14.74 4.99
C VAL A 426 6.29 -14.30 3.57
N MET A 427 7.51 -14.58 3.10
CA MET A 427 7.92 -14.33 1.71
C MET A 427 7.00 -15.05 0.73
N GLY A 428 6.72 -16.34 0.97
CA GLY A 428 5.80 -17.13 0.15
C GLY A 428 4.40 -16.54 0.08
N ALA A 429 3.85 -16.07 1.20
CA ALA A 429 2.56 -15.38 1.24
C ALA A 429 2.57 -14.10 0.39
N MET A 430 3.63 -13.28 0.50
CA MET A 430 3.77 -12.04 -0.28
C MET A 430 3.88 -12.31 -1.79
N VAL A 431 4.72 -13.26 -2.18
CA VAL A 431 4.87 -13.67 -3.59
C VAL A 431 3.54 -14.21 -4.12
N SER A 432 2.83 -15.02 -3.34
CA SER A 432 1.51 -15.53 -3.69
C SER A 432 0.50 -14.42 -3.97
N ILE A 433 0.36 -13.46 -3.05
CA ILE A 433 -0.55 -12.32 -3.19
C ILE A 433 -0.21 -11.50 -4.45
N LEU A 434 1.06 -11.09 -4.60
CA LEU A 434 1.47 -10.22 -5.70
C LEU A 434 1.27 -10.90 -7.06
N THR A 435 1.71 -12.14 -7.21
CA THR A 435 1.62 -12.86 -8.50
C THR A 435 0.17 -13.21 -8.86
N ALA A 436 -0.67 -13.60 -7.89
CA ALA A 436 -2.10 -13.81 -8.12
C ALA A 436 -2.79 -12.54 -8.61
N LEU A 437 -2.56 -11.42 -7.94
CA LEU A 437 -3.21 -10.15 -8.28
C LEU A 437 -2.76 -9.63 -9.65
N ILE A 438 -1.47 -9.73 -9.99
CA ILE A 438 -0.97 -9.37 -11.32
C ILE A 438 -1.55 -10.29 -12.39
N GLY A 439 -1.58 -11.61 -12.14
CA GLY A 439 -2.16 -12.59 -13.05
C GLY A 439 -3.63 -12.32 -13.32
N LEU A 440 -4.42 -12.06 -12.27
CA LEU A 440 -5.85 -11.74 -12.36
C LEU A 440 -6.12 -10.45 -13.14
N CYS A 441 -5.35 -9.39 -12.89
CA CYS A 441 -5.51 -8.13 -13.61
C CYS A 441 -5.03 -8.22 -15.06
N GLY A 442 -3.98 -9.02 -15.33
CA GLY A 442 -3.55 -9.36 -16.68
C GLY A 442 -4.60 -10.13 -17.47
N LEU A 443 -5.20 -11.14 -16.84
CA LEU A 443 -6.32 -11.91 -17.41
C LEU A 443 -7.52 -11.00 -17.71
N TRP A 444 -7.83 -10.07 -16.81
CA TRP A 444 -8.89 -9.09 -17.02
C TRP A 444 -8.58 -8.15 -18.18
N GLN A 445 -7.38 -7.56 -18.22
CA GLN A 445 -6.96 -6.67 -19.30
C GLN A 445 -6.96 -7.35 -20.68
N ASN A 446 -6.58 -8.64 -20.74
CA ASN A 446 -6.61 -9.43 -21.98
C ASN A 446 -8.02 -9.83 -22.42
N GLY A 447 -9.05 -9.43 -21.67
CA GLY A 447 -10.44 -9.64 -22.04
C GLY A 447 -11.00 -10.96 -21.53
N LEU A 448 -11.05 -11.13 -20.20
CA LEU A 448 -11.99 -12.04 -19.49
C LEU A 448 -13.43 -12.03 -20.06
N VAL A 449 -13.76 -10.98 -20.81
CA VAL A 449 -14.86 -10.86 -21.76
C VAL A 449 -15.05 -12.12 -22.65
N GLY A 450 -14.02 -12.87 -23.01
CA GLY A 450 -14.15 -14.10 -23.81
C GLY A 450 -14.83 -15.27 -23.09
N LEU A 451 -14.75 -15.33 -21.75
CA LEU A 451 -15.36 -16.40 -20.94
C LEU A 451 -16.79 -16.08 -20.49
N PHE A 452 -17.17 -14.79 -20.44
CA PHE A 452 -18.50 -14.35 -19.99
C PHE A 452 -19.35 -13.63 -21.05
N LYS A 453 -18.80 -13.23 -22.20
CA LYS A 453 -19.64 -12.94 -23.37
C LYS A 453 -20.15 -14.26 -23.95
N LYS A 454 -21.23 -14.77 -23.37
CA LYS A 454 -22.23 -15.47 -24.18
C LYS A 454 -22.50 -14.54 -25.37
N LYS A 455 -22.23 -14.99 -26.59
CA LYS A 455 -22.66 -14.31 -27.81
C LYS A 455 -24.16 -14.07 -27.64
N VAL A 456 -24.55 -12.86 -27.27
CA VAL A 456 -25.90 -12.39 -27.56
C VAL A 456 -25.87 -12.24 -29.08
N GLN A 457 -26.22 -13.32 -29.77
CA GLN A 457 -26.59 -13.24 -31.18
C GLN A 457 -27.77 -12.28 -31.20
N VAL A 458 -27.51 -11.03 -31.56
CA VAL A 458 -28.54 -10.15 -32.06
C VAL A 458 -28.93 -10.77 -33.40
N THR A 459 -29.92 -11.65 -33.37
CA THR A 459 -30.69 -11.99 -34.57
C THR A 459 -31.24 -10.67 -35.10
N ARG A 460 -30.75 -10.27 -36.26
CA ARG A 460 -31.25 -9.13 -37.02
C ARG A 460 -32.66 -9.41 -37.52
#